data_AF-A0A822D4H1-F1
#
_entry.id   AF-A0A822D4H1-F1
#
_cell.length_a   1.000
_cell.length_b   1.000
_cell.length_c   1.000
_cell.angle_alpha   90.00
_cell.angle_beta   90.00
_cell.angle_gamma   90.00
#
_symmetry.space_group_name_H-M   'P 1'
#
loop_
_entity.id
_entity.type
_entity.pdbx_description
1 polymer ?
#
loop_
_entity_poly.entity_id
_entity_poly.type
_entity_poly.pdbx_seq_one_letter_code
_entity_poly.pdbx_strand_id
1 'polypeptide(L)'
;AVTDASIVDMLYFHTYRTPGLKIDILEDLKKINNLAVHAKSTGMFILGGGIVKHHICNANLMRNGADYAVYVNTGTEYDGSDSGASPDEAVSWGKIRSAAKPVKVHGDATLIFPLIVAQTFAQYVQRKTSNNSTD
;
A
#
# COMPACT_ATOMS: atom_id res chain seq x y z
N ALA A 1 -5.53 -10.08 -3.99
CA ALA A 1 -5.95 -11.41 -4.44
C ALA A 1 -7.34 -11.67 -3.91
N VAL A 2 -8.38 -11.21 -4.61
CA VAL A 2 -9.76 -11.37 -4.11
C VAL A 2 -10.19 -12.83 -4.08
N THR A 3 -9.58 -13.67 -4.93
CA THR A 3 -9.82 -15.11 -5.08
C THR A 3 -9.33 -15.98 -3.92
N ASP A 4 -8.59 -15.41 -2.96
CA ASP A 4 -7.98 -16.13 -1.83
C ASP A 4 -8.52 -15.58 -0.51
N ALA A 5 -9.83 -15.73 -0.31
CA ALA A 5 -10.55 -15.28 0.88
C ALA A 5 -11.91 -15.99 0.98
N SER A 6 -12.51 -16.00 2.18
CA SER A 6 -13.82 -16.64 2.42
C SER A 6 -14.97 -16.12 1.56
N ILE A 7 -14.85 -14.89 1.04
CA ILE A 7 -15.80 -14.35 0.07
C ILE A 7 -15.90 -15.23 -1.18
N VAL A 8 -14.80 -15.87 -1.58
CA VAL A 8 -14.72 -16.68 -2.80
C VAL A 8 -15.38 -18.02 -2.60
N ASP A 9 -15.37 -18.58 -1.40
CA ASP A 9 -16.16 -19.76 -1.08
C ASP A 9 -17.65 -19.49 -1.33
N MET A 10 -18.10 -18.29 -0.93
CA MET A 10 -19.49 -17.86 -1.19
C MET A 10 -19.74 -17.63 -2.68
N LEU A 11 -18.78 -17.04 -3.40
CA LEU A 11 -18.89 -16.88 -4.87
C LEU A 11 -18.89 -18.23 -5.59
N TYR A 12 -18.11 -19.20 -5.12
CA TYR A 12 -18.08 -20.56 -5.62
C TYR A 12 -19.45 -21.23 -5.45
N PHE A 13 -20.04 -21.18 -4.25
CA PHE A 13 -21.41 -21.69 -4.04
C PHE A 13 -22.43 -20.94 -4.88
N HIS A 14 -22.26 -19.63 -5.08
CA HIS A 14 -23.11 -18.83 -5.94
C HIS A 14 -23.07 -19.30 -7.40
N THR A 15 -21.91 -19.73 -7.91
CA THR A 15 -21.79 -20.19 -9.31
C THR A 15 -22.71 -21.37 -9.66
N TYR A 16 -23.03 -22.24 -8.71
CA TYR A 16 -23.96 -23.36 -8.90
C TYR A 16 -25.43 -22.94 -8.97
N ARG A 17 -25.80 -21.83 -8.32
CA ARG A 17 -27.19 -21.32 -8.28
C ARG A 17 -27.44 -20.27 -9.36
N THR A 18 -26.44 -19.44 -9.62
CA THR A 18 -26.52 -18.30 -10.53
C THR A 18 -25.17 -18.15 -11.23
N PRO A 19 -24.92 -18.95 -12.28
CA PRO A 19 -23.69 -18.85 -13.05
C PRO A 19 -23.63 -17.50 -13.78
N GLY A 20 -22.42 -16.99 -14.01
CA GLY A 20 -22.19 -15.82 -14.87
C GLY A 20 -21.43 -14.67 -14.24
N LEU A 21 -21.24 -14.66 -12.92
CA LEU A 21 -20.35 -13.68 -12.27
C LEU A 21 -18.91 -13.86 -12.77
N LYS A 22 -18.31 -12.77 -13.24
CA LYS A 22 -16.92 -12.70 -13.68
C LYS A 22 -16.21 -11.58 -12.93
N ILE A 23 -14.97 -11.82 -12.53
CA ILE A 23 -14.11 -10.83 -11.88
C ILE A 23 -13.03 -10.45 -12.88
N ASP A 24 -13.04 -9.19 -13.34
CA ASP A 24 -11.98 -8.65 -14.18
C ASP A 24 -10.97 -7.87 -13.34
N ILE A 25 -9.75 -8.37 -13.28
CA ILE A 25 -8.63 -7.74 -12.55
C ILE A 25 -7.89 -6.71 -13.41
N LEU A 26 -8.07 -6.71 -14.73
CA LEU A 26 -7.36 -5.81 -15.64
C LEU A 26 -7.91 -4.38 -15.52
N GLU A 27 -9.22 -4.24 -15.35
CA GLU A 27 -9.85 -2.94 -15.12
C GLU A 27 -9.31 -2.28 -13.84
N ASP A 28 -9.19 -3.03 -12.75
CA ASP A 28 -8.62 -2.54 -11.49
C ASP A 28 -7.13 -2.21 -11.60
N LEU A 29 -6.35 -3.04 -12.31
CA LEU A 29 -4.95 -2.76 -12.59
C LEU A 29 -4.79 -1.43 -13.35
N LYS A 30 -5.65 -1.17 -14.34
CA LYS A 30 -5.65 0.10 -15.08
C LYS A 30 -6.00 1.27 -14.16
N LYS A 31 -7.01 1.12 -13.30
CA LYS A 31 -7.44 2.18 -12.36
C LYS A 31 -6.33 2.56 -11.37
N ILE A 32 -5.70 1.59 -10.70
CA ILE A 32 -4.65 1.87 -9.71
C ILE A 32 -3.41 2.50 -10.36
N ASN A 33 -3.01 2.02 -11.55
CA ASN A 33 -1.87 2.59 -12.27
C ASN A 33 -2.17 4.03 -12.72
N ASN A 34 -3.35 4.28 -13.29
CA ASN A 34 -3.74 5.62 -13.71
C ASN A 34 -3.85 6.58 -12.52
N LEU A 35 -4.34 6.11 -11.37
CA LEU A 35 -4.38 6.90 -10.14
C LEU A 35 -2.97 7.38 -9.74
N ALA A 36 -1.97 6.51 -9.82
CA ALA A 36 -0.58 6.87 -9.54
C ALA A 36 0.01 7.80 -10.62
N VAL A 37 -0.19 7.50 -11.90
CA VAL A 37 0.32 8.29 -13.04
C VAL A 37 -0.19 9.73 -13.01
N HIS A 38 -1.46 9.93 -12.70
CA HIS A 38 -2.07 11.27 -12.68
C HIS A 38 -1.86 12.04 -11.36
N ALA A 39 -1.27 11.41 -10.34
CA ALA A 39 -1.02 12.06 -9.06
C ALA A 39 0.20 13.00 -9.13
N LYS A 40 -0.01 14.26 -8.69
CA LYS A 40 1.06 15.27 -8.57
C LYS A 40 2.18 14.80 -7.63
N SER A 41 1.80 14.20 -6.52
CA SER A 41 2.71 13.57 -5.57
C SER A 41 2.06 12.35 -4.95
N THR A 42 2.86 11.33 -4.62
CA THR A 42 2.38 10.10 -3.96
C THR A 42 3.21 9.74 -2.74
N GLY A 43 2.52 9.26 -1.71
CA GLY A 43 3.12 8.65 -0.54
C GLY A 43 2.64 7.22 -0.38
N MET A 44 3.55 6.30 -0.05
CA MET A 44 3.24 4.91 0.27
C MET A 44 3.41 4.69 1.77
N PHE A 45 2.37 4.18 2.42
CA PHE A 45 2.42 3.75 3.81
C PHE A 45 1.94 2.30 3.86
N ILE A 46 2.86 1.35 4.00
CA ILE A 46 2.61 -0.07 3.80
C ILE A 46 2.82 -0.83 5.11
N LEU A 47 1.78 -1.52 5.55
CA LEU A 47 1.82 -2.43 6.71
C LEU A 47 1.95 -3.87 6.19
N GLY A 48 3.02 -4.56 6.57
CA GLY A 48 3.32 -5.92 6.11
C GLY A 48 4.06 -5.98 4.77
N GLY A 49 3.84 -7.06 4.03
CA GLY A 49 4.52 -7.39 2.77
C GLY A 49 3.60 -8.03 1.73
N GLY A 50 4.14 -8.89 0.87
CA GLY A 50 3.37 -9.66 -0.10
C GLY A 50 2.72 -8.83 -1.22
N ILE A 51 1.57 -9.31 -1.70
CA ILE A 51 0.87 -8.72 -2.87
C ILE A 51 0.55 -7.25 -2.64
N VAL A 52 0.14 -6.87 -1.43
CA VAL A 52 -0.22 -5.47 -1.13
C VAL A 52 0.98 -4.54 -1.28
N LYS A 53 2.16 -4.93 -0.77
CA LYS A 53 3.40 -4.16 -0.95
C LYS A 53 3.75 -4.02 -2.42
N HIS A 54 3.87 -5.16 -3.11
CA HIS A 54 4.34 -5.15 -4.49
C HIS A 54 3.38 -4.38 -5.42
N HIS A 55 2.07 -4.55 -5.25
CA HIS A 55 1.07 -3.94 -6.14
C HIS A 55 1.04 -2.40 -6.00
N ILE A 56 1.14 -1.87 -4.78
CA ILE A 56 1.22 -0.42 -4.53
C ILE A 56 2.53 0.16 -5.10
N CYS A 57 3.66 -0.52 -4.88
CA CYS A 57 4.94 -0.11 -5.43
C CYS A 57 4.95 -0.14 -6.96
N ASN A 58 4.34 -1.16 -7.57
CA ASN A 58 4.29 -1.31 -9.02
C ASN A 58 3.36 -0.28 -9.69
N ALA A 59 2.31 0.18 -9.01
CA ALA A 59 1.54 1.33 -9.49
C ALA A 59 2.39 2.60 -9.52
N ASN A 60 3.22 2.81 -8.49
CA ASN A 60 4.13 3.96 -8.42
C ASN A 60 5.33 3.87 -9.37
N LEU A 61 5.69 2.68 -9.84
CA LEU A 61 6.64 2.51 -10.94
C LEU A 61 6.18 3.28 -12.19
N MET A 62 4.87 3.26 -12.49
CA MET A 62 4.30 3.90 -13.68
C MET A 62 4.44 5.44 -13.68
N ARG A 63 4.76 6.05 -12.53
CA ARG A 63 5.02 7.49 -12.37
C ARG A 63 6.49 7.82 -12.07
N ASN A 64 7.39 6.89 -12.36
CA ASN A 64 8.82 6.97 -12.02
C ASN A 64 9.09 7.13 -10.52
N GLY A 65 8.33 6.40 -9.71
CA GLY A 65 8.55 6.23 -8.29
C GLY A 65 7.71 7.14 -7.40
N ALA A 66 7.46 6.66 -6.18
CA ALA A 66 6.80 7.44 -5.13
C ALA A 66 7.74 8.49 -4.53
N ASP A 67 7.16 9.59 -4.03
CA ASP A 67 7.89 10.69 -3.39
C ASP A 67 8.19 10.41 -1.91
N TYR A 68 7.31 9.65 -1.25
CA TYR A 68 7.45 9.25 0.14
C TYR A 68 7.13 7.76 0.30
N ALA A 69 7.86 7.05 1.17
CA ALA A 69 7.58 5.66 1.48
C ALA A 69 7.91 5.33 2.94
N VAL A 70 6.97 4.68 3.61
CA VAL A 70 7.15 4.12 4.95
C VAL A 70 6.65 2.69 4.95
N TYR A 71 7.50 1.76 5.35
CA TYR A 71 7.17 0.35 5.52
C TYR A 71 7.19 0.00 7.01
N VAL A 72 6.20 -0.76 7.46
CA VAL A 72 6.19 -1.38 8.79
C VAL A 72 5.96 -2.86 8.59
N ASN A 73 7.00 -3.67 8.75
CA ASN A 73 6.89 -5.12 8.59
C ASN A 73 7.94 -5.87 9.40
N THR A 74 7.76 -7.17 9.50
CA THR A 74 8.67 -8.10 10.19
C THR A 74 9.64 -8.80 9.23
N GLY A 75 9.57 -8.49 7.92
CA GLY A 75 10.32 -9.16 6.88
C GLY A 75 11.80 -8.77 6.87
N THR A 76 12.63 -9.75 6.54
CA THR A 76 14.10 -9.66 6.53
C THR A 76 14.64 -9.89 5.13
N GLU A 77 15.77 -9.26 4.79
CA GLU A 77 16.29 -9.24 3.41
C GLU A 77 17.01 -10.54 3.00
N TYR A 78 17.47 -11.35 3.95
CA TYR A 78 18.34 -12.50 3.67
C TYR A 78 17.69 -13.58 2.79
N ASP A 79 16.36 -13.64 2.73
CA ASP A 79 15.62 -14.62 1.93
C ASP A 79 15.35 -14.15 0.49
N GLY A 80 15.76 -12.92 0.14
CA GLY A 80 15.57 -12.34 -1.18
C GLY A 80 14.10 -12.10 -1.56
N SER A 81 13.18 -12.09 -0.59
CA SER A 81 11.76 -11.88 -0.84
C SER A 81 11.41 -10.39 -1.04
N ASP A 82 10.45 -10.10 -1.93
CA ASP A 82 9.91 -8.73 -2.02
C ASP A 82 9.32 -8.29 -0.67
N SER A 83 8.69 -9.20 0.08
CA SER A 83 8.14 -8.89 1.41
C SER A 83 9.19 -8.36 2.39
N GLY A 84 10.40 -8.94 2.36
CA GLY A 84 11.52 -8.59 3.22
C GLY A 84 12.43 -7.49 2.67
N ALA A 85 12.34 -7.18 1.38
CA ALA A 85 13.20 -6.22 0.69
C ALA A 85 13.34 -4.87 1.40
N SER A 86 14.54 -4.29 1.32
CA SER A 86 14.81 -2.93 1.76
C SER A 86 14.07 -1.91 0.86
N PRO A 87 13.80 -0.69 1.34
CA PRO A 87 13.30 0.36 0.47
C PRO A 87 14.28 0.73 -0.66
N ASP A 88 15.59 0.55 -0.44
CA ASP A 88 16.62 0.82 -1.45
C ASP A 88 16.52 -0.14 -2.65
N GLU A 89 16.08 -1.38 -2.42
CA GLU A 89 15.74 -2.27 -3.54
C GLU A 89 14.63 -1.66 -4.40
N ALA A 90 13.58 -1.13 -3.78
CA ALA A 90 12.50 -0.47 -4.52
C ALA A 90 12.96 0.81 -5.25
N VAL A 91 13.99 1.50 -4.75
CA VAL A 91 14.65 2.60 -5.47
C VAL A 91 15.35 2.10 -6.73
N SER A 92 16.04 0.96 -6.67
CA SER A 92 16.75 0.38 -7.83
C SER A 92 15.83 0.07 -9.01
N TRP A 93 14.58 -0.32 -8.72
CA TRP A 93 13.55 -0.57 -9.72
C TRP A 93 12.84 0.70 -10.22
N GLY A 94 13.03 1.85 -9.58
CA GLY A 94 12.25 3.06 -9.85
C GLY A 94 10.83 3.03 -9.27
N LYS A 95 10.53 2.11 -8.34
CA LYS A 95 9.27 2.08 -7.58
C LYS A 95 9.23 3.18 -6.51
N ILE A 96 10.40 3.60 -6.03
CA ILE A 96 10.62 4.78 -5.18
C ILE A 96 11.59 5.72 -5.91
N ARG A 97 11.39 7.04 -5.81
CA ARG A 97 12.32 8.02 -6.39
C ARG A 97 13.66 8.02 -5.66
N SER A 98 14.75 8.18 -6.40
CA SER A 98 16.10 8.24 -5.81
C SER A 98 16.31 9.42 -4.84
N ALA A 99 15.52 10.50 -4.99
CA ALA A 99 15.55 11.65 -4.08
C ALA A 99 14.64 11.50 -2.84
N ALA A 100 13.86 10.42 -2.76
CA ALA A 100 12.98 10.16 -1.62
C ALA A 100 13.80 9.79 -0.38
N LYS A 101 13.16 9.91 0.79
CA LYS A 101 13.73 9.48 2.08
C LYS A 101 12.88 8.34 2.66
N PRO A 102 12.97 7.13 2.09
CA PRO A 102 12.13 6.03 2.53
C PRO A 102 12.59 5.48 3.89
N VAL A 103 11.64 4.98 4.68
CA VAL A 103 11.92 4.39 6.01
C VAL A 103 11.25 3.02 6.13
N LYS A 104 11.98 2.03 6.65
CA LYS A 104 11.45 0.73 7.05
C LYS A 104 11.58 0.57 8.56
N VAL A 105 10.47 0.31 9.24
CA VAL A 105 10.44 -0.02 10.66
C VAL A 105 10.27 -1.53 10.78
N HIS A 106 11.27 -2.18 11.37
CA HIS A 106 11.23 -3.60 11.66
C HIS A 106 10.43 -3.85 12.94
N GLY A 107 9.23 -4.42 12.80
CA GLY A 107 8.39 -4.75 13.94
C GLY A 107 6.94 -5.02 13.57
N ASP A 108 6.17 -5.46 14.55
CA ASP A 108 4.75 -5.78 14.38
C ASP A 108 3.92 -4.50 14.22
N ALA A 109 3.08 -4.47 13.17
CA ALA A 109 2.22 -3.34 12.87
C ALA A 109 1.21 -3.05 13.99
N THR A 110 0.76 -4.06 14.74
CA THR A 110 -0.19 -3.88 15.84
C THR A 110 0.37 -3.03 16.99
N LEU A 111 1.69 -3.06 17.19
CA LEU A 111 2.38 -2.22 18.18
C LEU A 111 2.70 -0.83 17.62
N ILE A 112 3.20 -0.79 16.39
CA ILE A 112 3.78 0.44 15.80
C ILE A 112 2.71 1.34 15.18
N PHE A 113 1.74 0.78 14.47
CA PHE A 113 0.79 1.56 13.69
C PHE A 113 -0.09 2.48 14.56
N PRO A 114 -0.63 2.05 15.72
CA PRO A 114 -1.38 2.95 16.59
C PRO A 114 -0.57 4.16 17.05
N LEU A 115 0.72 3.98 17.35
CA LEU A 115 1.62 5.06 17.76
C LEU A 115 1.86 6.05 16.62
N ILE A 116 2.09 5.55 15.40
CA ILE A 116 2.24 6.41 14.21
C ILE A 116 0.97 7.24 14.00
N VAL A 117 -0.21 6.60 14.05
CA VAL A 117 -1.50 7.29 13.87
C VAL A 117 -1.69 8.37 14.95
N ALA A 118 -1.41 8.04 16.22
CA ALA A 118 -1.53 8.96 17.33
C ALA A 118 -0.65 10.21 17.19
N GLN A 119 0.57 10.06 16.64
CA GLN A 119 1.53 11.16 16.49
C GLN A 119 1.47 11.89 15.14
N THR A 120 0.72 11.37 14.15
CA THR A 120 0.64 11.96 12.81
C THR A 120 -0.79 12.32 12.43
N PHE A 121 -1.58 11.34 11.97
CA PHE A 121 -2.93 11.55 11.45
C PHE A 121 -3.87 12.14 12.52
N ALA A 122 -3.85 11.62 13.75
CA ALA A 122 -4.70 12.11 14.83
C ALA A 122 -4.37 13.57 15.20
N GLN A 123 -3.08 13.91 15.32
CA GLN A 123 -2.61 15.27 15.57
C GLN A 123 -2.99 16.22 14.43
N TYR A 124 -2.85 15.79 13.18
CA TYR A 124 -3.23 16.58 12.02
C TYR A 124 -4.72 16.94 12.02
N VAL A 125 -5.58 15.95 12.28
CA VAL A 125 -7.03 16.18 12.34
C VAL A 125 -7.39 17.10 13.50
N GLN A 126 -6.83 16.89 14.70
CA GLN A 126 -7.09 17.75 15.86
C GLN A 126 -6.72 19.21 15.60
N ARG A 127 -5.51 19.46 15.07
CA ARG A 127 -5.05 20.82 14.73
C ARG A 127 -5.94 21.48 13.70
N LYS A 128 -6.37 20.73 12.67
CA LYS A 128 -7.24 21.25 11.62
C LYS A 128 -8.62 21.64 12.16
N THR A 129 -9.19 20.82 13.04
CA THR A 129 -10.49 21.12 13.67
C THR A 129 -10.40 22.35 14.58
N SER A 130 -9.35 22.45 15.41
CA SER A 130 -9.14 23.61 16.30
C SER A 130 -9.01 24.92 15.52
N ASN A 131 -8.29 24.92 14.40
CA ASN A 131 -8.13 26.13 13.58
C ASN A 131 -9.44 26.56 12.89
N ASN A 132 -10.28 25.61 12.48
CA ASN A 132 -11.57 25.91 11.85
C ASN A 132 -12.65 26.41 12.83
N SER A 133 -12.46 26.21 14.14
CA SER A 133 -13.38 26.71 15.17
C SER A 133 -13.05 28.12 15.68
N THR A 134 -11.92 28.69 15.25
CA THR A 134 -11.47 30.05 15.57
C THR A 134 -11.75 31.08 14.46
N ASP A 135 -12.35 30.64 13.35
CA ASP A 135 -12.90 31.48 12.26
C ASP A 135 -14.44 31.53 12.37
#